data_AF-A0A7X7TBB1-F1
#
_entry.id   AF-A0A7X7TBB1-F1
#
_cell.length_a   1.000
_cell.length_b   1.000
_cell.length_c   1.000
_cell.angle_alpha   90.00
_cell.angle_beta   90.00
_cell.angle_gamma   90.00
#
_symmetry.space_group_name_H-M   'P 1'
#
loop_
_entity.id
_entity.type
_entity.pdbx_description
1 polymer ?
#
loop_
_entity_poly.entity_id
_entity_poly.type
_entity_poly.pdbx_seq_one_letter_code
_entity_poly.pdbx_strand_id
1 'polypeptide(L)'
;KLYPYVGTSTAYHCPADVTYLRTPDNSGFGRGGKRTYSITALMHGETPNKPECAHLYSEIKNPSRKMVFVETTDNRGWNMGSWMMNAPTPPSWIDPISGWHNYRSGLGFADGHMELHLWVDPQTRAMLDGGWWSGSSGGVDLAYLAGVYLPKQ
;
A
#
# COMPACT_ATOMS: atom_id res chain seq x y z
N LYS A 1 5.40 2.01 -16.45
CA LYS A 1 5.71 0.57 -16.20
C LYS A 1 7.18 0.46 -15.79
N LEU A 2 7.50 -0.23 -14.68
CA LEU A 2 8.86 -0.27 -14.11
C LEU A 2 9.72 -1.46 -14.58
N TYR A 3 9.11 -2.58 -14.95
CA TYR A 3 9.82 -3.82 -15.34
C TYR A 3 10.95 -3.62 -16.37
N PRO A 4 10.81 -2.80 -17.44
CA PRO A 4 11.89 -2.59 -18.41
C PRO A 4 13.18 -2.00 -17.83
N TYR A 5 13.10 -1.30 -16.69
CA TYR A 5 14.26 -0.70 -16.02
C TYR A 5 14.90 -1.62 -15.00
N VAL A 6 14.11 -2.54 -14.41
CA VAL A 6 14.56 -3.44 -13.34
C VAL A 6 15.03 -4.78 -13.89
N GLY A 7 14.43 -5.25 -14.99
CA GLY A 7 14.82 -6.50 -15.66
C GLY A 7 14.48 -7.79 -14.90
N THR A 8 13.86 -7.68 -13.71
CA THR A 8 13.44 -8.85 -12.91
C THR A 8 12.12 -8.60 -12.19
N SER A 9 11.30 -9.66 -12.08
CA SER A 9 10.07 -9.64 -11.30
C SER A 9 10.31 -9.88 -9.80
N THR A 10 11.48 -10.37 -9.42
CA THR A 10 11.82 -10.65 -8.01
C THR A 10 11.85 -9.38 -7.16
N ALA A 11 12.17 -8.24 -7.75
CA ALA A 11 12.19 -6.94 -7.07
C ALA A 11 10.82 -6.49 -6.55
N TYR A 12 9.73 -7.11 -7.01
CA TYR A 12 8.36 -6.76 -6.61
C TYR A 12 7.76 -7.73 -5.57
N HIS A 13 8.57 -8.65 -5.02
CA HIS A 13 8.13 -9.71 -4.11
C HIS A 13 8.94 -9.68 -2.82
N CYS A 14 8.24 -9.70 -1.68
CA CYS A 14 8.84 -9.92 -0.37
C CYS A 14 8.86 -11.43 -0.09
N PRO A 15 10.00 -12.00 0.36
CA PRO A 15 10.06 -13.43 0.72
C PRO A 15 9.10 -13.85 1.84
N ALA A 16 8.69 -12.91 2.71
CA ALA A 16 7.72 -13.19 3.77
C ALA A 16 6.27 -13.26 3.26
N ASP A 17 6.01 -12.74 2.05
CA ASP A 17 4.70 -12.82 1.41
C ASP A 17 4.48 -14.21 0.81
N VAL A 18 3.91 -15.10 1.62
CA VAL A 18 3.54 -16.45 1.18
C VAL A 18 2.06 -16.54 0.76
N THR A 19 1.39 -15.40 0.53
CA THR A 19 -0.07 -15.39 0.28
C THR A 19 -0.46 -16.08 -1.02
N TYR A 20 0.45 -16.12 -2.00
CA TYR A 20 0.29 -16.86 -3.25
C TYR A 20 0.19 -18.39 -3.06
N LEU A 21 0.63 -18.91 -1.91
CA LEU A 21 0.51 -20.34 -1.56
C LEU A 21 -0.84 -20.68 -0.92
N ARG A 22 -1.64 -19.69 -0.50
CA ARG A 22 -2.95 -19.94 0.12
C ARG A 22 -3.92 -20.55 -0.88
N THR A 23 -4.84 -21.39 -0.42
CA THR A 23 -5.93 -21.88 -1.25
C THR A 23 -7.02 -20.81 -1.30
N PRO A 24 -7.57 -20.49 -2.49
CA PRO A 24 -8.75 -19.65 -2.54
C PRO A 24 -9.90 -20.28 -1.74
N ASP A 25 -10.68 -19.48 -1.04
CA ASP A 25 -11.93 -19.85 -0.42
C ASP A 25 -13.03 -20.12 -1.47
N ASN A 26 -14.21 -20.51 -1.00
CA ASN A 26 -15.35 -20.85 -1.85
C ASN A 26 -15.91 -19.67 -2.66
N SER A 27 -15.50 -18.43 -2.36
CA SER A 27 -15.84 -17.24 -3.14
C SER A 27 -14.82 -16.92 -4.24
N GLY A 28 -13.75 -17.73 -4.35
CA GLY A 28 -12.64 -17.48 -5.27
C GLY A 28 -11.63 -16.45 -4.76
N PHE A 29 -11.78 -16.00 -3.51
CA PHE A 29 -10.88 -15.05 -2.83
C PHE A 29 -9.97 -15.76 -1.85
N GLY A 30 -9.07 -15.06 -1.16
CA GLY A 30 -8.23 -15.63 -0.09
C GLY A 30 -6.87 -16.17 -0.53
N ARG A 31 -6.62 -16.28 -1.84
CA ARG A 31 -5.27 -16.42 -2.40
C ARG A 31 -4.73 -15.04 -2.77
N GLY A 32 -3.53 -14.71 -2.30
CA GLY A 32 -2.84 -13.49 -2.70
C GLY A 32 -2.03 -13.65 -3.98
N GLY A 33 -1.47 -12.55 -4.48
CA GLY A 33 -0.52 -12.58 -5.59
C GLY A 33 0.92 -12.79 -5.12
N LYS A 34 1.81 -13.11 -6.06
CA LYS A 34 3.26 -13.10 -5.79
C LYS A 34 3.82 -11.66 -5.73
N ARG A 35 3.07 -10.66 -6.23
CA ARG A 35 3.49 -9.26 -6.17
C ARG A 35 3.08 -8.68 -4.82
N THR A 36 4.07 -8.22 -4.07
CA THR A 36 3.95 -7.70 -2.71
C THR A 36 3.81 -6.17 -2.68
N TYR A 37 4.49 -5.47 -3.61
CA TYR A 37 4.50 -4.01 -3.60
C TYR A 37 3.51 -3.43 -4.61
N SER A 38 2.78 -2.41 -4.20
CA SER A 38 1.88 -1.62 -5.05
C SER A 38 2.30 -0.16 -5.07
N ILE A 39 2.09 0.50 -6.21
CA ILE A 39 2.26 1.95 -6.33
C ILE A 39 0.99 2.62 -5.81
N THR A 40 1.11 3.77 -5.15
CA THR A 40 -0.04 4.56 -4.68
C THR A 40 -0.81 5.23 -5.82
N ALA A 41 -2.14 5.33 -5.70
CA ALA A 41 -2.98 5.85 -6.77
C ALA A 41 -2.73 7.32 -7.12
N LEU A 42 -2.23 8.12 -6.15
CA LEU A 42 -1.89 9.53 -6.35
C LEU A 42 -0.47 9.75 -6.90
N MET A 43 0.33 8.69 -7.08
CA MET A 43 1.64 8.75 -7.74
C MET A 43 1.51 8.30 -9.21
N HIS A 44 0.59 8.93 -9.94
CA HIS A 44 0.25 8.59 -11.33
C HIS A 44 -0.26 7.15 -11.51
N GLY A 45 -1.02 6.64 -10.53
CA GLY A 45 -1.63 5.31 -10.54
C GLY A 45 -3.01 5.28 -11.22
N GLU A 46 -3.95 4.54 -10.63
CA GLU A 46 -5.30 4.33 -11.18
C GLU A 46 -6.19 5.58 -11.17
N THR A 47 -5.85 6.59 -10.38
CA THR A 47 -6.63 7.82 -10.25
C THR A 47 -5.89 9.06 -10.79
N PRO A 48 -5.45 9.07 -12.06
CA PRO A 48 -4.60 10.14 -12.59
C PRO A 48 -5.34 11.48 -12.68
N ASN A 49 -6.67 11.46 -12.77
CA ASN A 49 -7.47 12.68 -12.94
C ASN A 49 -7.77 13.41 -11.62
N LYS A 50 -7.35 12.86 -10.46
CA LYS A 50 -7.53 13.53 -9.17
C LYS A 50 -6.57 14.72 -9.05
N PRO A 51 -7.01 15.90 -8.57
CA PRO A 51 -6.14 17.07 -8.47
C PRO A 51 -4.92 16.85 -7.55
N GLU A 52 -5.06 15.96 -6.57
CA GLU A 52 -3.98 15.56 -5.65
C GLU A 52 -2.94 14.66 -6.32
N CYS A 53 -3.23 14.06 -7.47
CA CYS A 53 -2.31 13.15 -8.16
C CYS A 53 -1.10 13.89 -8.73
N ALA A 54 0.11 13.44 -8.39
CA ALA A 54 1.34 13.91 -9.00
C ALA A 54 1.61 13.13 -10.31
N HIS A 55 1.82 13.85 -11.40
CA HIS A 55 2.22 13.33 -12.70
C HIS A 55 3.72 13.48 -12.94
N LEU A 56 4.33 14.52 -12.37
CA LEU A 56 5.75 14.84 -12.45
C LEU A 56 6.37 14.82 -11.06
N TYR A 57 7.65 14.43 -10.99
CA TYR A 57 8.40 14.42 -9.74
C TYR A 57 8.45 15.81 -9.07
N SER A 58 8.51 16.88 -9.85
CA SER A 58 8.52 18.26 -9.37
C SER A 58 7.22 18.69 -8.67
N GLU A 59 6.13 17.94 -8.81
CA GLU A 59 4.87 18.22 -8.09
C GLU A 59 4.85 17.61 -6.69
N ILE A 60 5.79 16.70 -6.39
CA ILE A 60 5.86 15.99 -5.09
C ILE A 60 6.51 16.91 -4.06
N LYS A 61 5.75 17.30 -3.03
CA LYS A 61 6.24 18.10 -1.91
C LYS A 61 6.91 17.22 -0.87
N ASN A 62 8.12 17.60 -0.49
CA ASN A 62 8.97 16.86 0.46
C ASN A 62 9.09 15.37 0.05
N PRO A 63 9.81 15.04 -1.05
CA PRO A 63 9.86 13.68 -1.60
C PRO A 63 10.25 12.59 -0.60
N SER A 64 11.13 12.90 0.35
CA SER A 64 11.52 12.03 1.47
C SER A 64 10.41 11.74 2.49
N ARG A 65 9.21 12.29 2.31
CA ARG A 65 8.05 12.05 3.17
C ARG A 65 6.82 11.60 2.39
N LYS A 66 6.97 11.30 1.09
CA LYS A 66 5.87 10.89 0.23
C LYS A 66 6.07 9.47 -0.28
N MET A 67 5.13 8.62 0.07
CA MET A 67 5.14 7.20 -0.23
C MET A 67 4.77 6.97 -1.70
N VAL A 68 5.61 6.21 -2.38
CA VAL A 68 5.38 5.71 -3.75
C VAL A 68 4.98 4.25 -3.73
N PHE A 69 5.66 3.43 -2.92
CA PHE A 69 5.41 1.99 -2.82
C PHE A 69 4.93 1.61 -1.42
N VAL A 70 3.99 0.68 -1.36
CA VAL A 70 3.48 0.10 -0.11
C VAL A 70 3.45 -1.41 -0.20
N GLU A 71 3.87 -2.06 0.87
CA GLU A 71 3.77 -3.51 1.06
C GLU A 71 2.32 -3.90 1.37
N THR A 72 1.68 -4.60 0.44
CA THR A 72 0.26 -4.95 0.51
C THR A 72 -0.01 -6.30 -0.15
N THR A 73 -1.12 -6.93 0.23
CA THR A 73 -1.64 -8.10 -0.46
C THR A 73 -3.11 -7.90 -0.76
N ASP A 74 -3.50 -8.42 -1.92
CA ASP A 74 -4.86 -8.44 -2.38
C ASP A 74 -5.31 -9.90 -2.55
N ASN A 75 -6.48 -10.23 -2.03
CA ASN A 75 -7.01 -11.58 -1.94
C ASN A 75 -7.67 -12.07 -3.23
N ARG A 76 -7.70 -11.23 -4.25
CA ARG A 76 -8.24 -11.50 -5.58
C ARG A 76 -7.22 -12.21 -6.47
N GLY A 77 -6.12 -12.72 -5.90
CA GLY A 77 -5.06 -13.44 -6.59
C GLY A 77 -3.91 -12.58 -7.10
N TRP A 78 -4.06 -11.26 -7.11
CA TRP A 78 -2.98 -10.30 -7.36
C TRP A 78 -3.39 -8.90 -6.89
N ASN A 79 -2.41 -8.04 -6.62
CA ASN A 79 -2.65 -6.64 -6.31
C ASN A 79 -3.27 -5.94 -7.54
N MET A 80 -4.59 -5.73 -7.49
CA MET A 80 -5.33 -5.09 -8.57
C MET A 80 -5.11 -3.57 -8.53
N GLY A 81 -4.81 -2.98 -9.69
CA GLY A 81 -4.69 -1.53 -9.79
C GLY A 81 -3.51 -0.94 -9.02
N SER A 82 -3.76 0.23 -8.42
CA SER A 82 -2.86 0.94 -7.50
C SER A 82 -3.43 0.95 -6.08
N TRP A 83 -2.57 1.06 -5.08
CA TRP A 83 -3.01 1.14 -3.68
C TRP A 83 -3.67 2.48 -3.36
N MET A 84 -4.79 2.43 -2.67
CA MET A 84 -5.65 3.57 -2.36
C MET A 84 -5.99 3.67 -0.88
N MET A 85 -6.22 4.91 -0.44
CA MET A 85 -6.92 5.24 0.79
C MET A 85 -7.80 6.47 0.59
N ASN A 86 -8.78 6.66 1.49
CA ASN A 86 -9.48 7.93 1.62
C ASN A 86 -8.65 8.83 2.53
N ALA A 87 -8.00 9.84 1.94
CA ALA A 87 -7.21 10.83 2.66
C ALA A 87 -7.97 12.03 3.29
N PRO A 88 -9.24 12.37 2.91
CA PRO A 88 -10.00 13.41 3.62
C PRO A 88 -10.13 13.13 5.12
N THR A 89 -10.42 14.15 5.93
CA THR A 89 -10.52 13.99 7.40
C THR A 89 -11.93 13.58 7.84
N PRO A 90 -12.09 12.52 8.66
CA PRO A 90 -11.04 11.60 9.11
C PRO A 90 -10.65 10.60 8.00
N PRO A 91 -9.35 10.28 7.85
CA PRO A 91 -8.90 9.34 6.83
C PRO A 91 -9.49 7.95 7.08
N SER A 92 -9.68 7.17 6.02
CA SER A 92 -10.12 5.77 6.13
C SER A 92 -9.42 4.89 5.11
N TRP A 93 -9.40 3.59 5.40
CA TRP A 93 -8.84 2.60 4.49
C TRP A 93 -9.61 2.63 3.14
N ILE A 94 -9.01 2.08 2.08
CA ILE A 94 -9.69 1.58 0.86
C ILE A 94 -9.08 0.22 0.56
N ASP A 95 -7.76 0.19 0.44
CA ASP A 95 -7.01 -1.03 0.24
C ASP A 95 -6.31 -1.48 1.54
N PRO A 96 -6.12 -2.79 1.71
CA PRO A 96 -5.40 -3.32 2.85
C PRO A 96 -3.91 -3.00 2.78
N ILE A 97 -3.24 -3.15 3.92
CA ILE A 97 -1.78 -3.21 4.06
C ILE A 97 -1.39 -4.60 4.56
N SER A 98 -0.10 -4.90 4.53
CA SER A 98 0.43 -6.18 5.02
C SER A 98 1.27 -6.00 6.29
N GLY A 99 1.22 -6.97 7.20
CA GLY A 99 1.90 -6.90 8.51
C GLY A 99 3.02 -7.92 8.65
N TRP A 100 3.63 -8.36 7.55
CA TRP A 100 4.49 -9.56 7.50
C TRP A 100 5.77 -9.45 8.36
N HIS A 101 6.16 -8.23 8.75
CA HIS A 101 7.37 -7.98 9.55
C HIS A 101 7.03 -7.62 11.00
N ASN A 102 6.25 -8.47 11.68
CA ASN A 102 5.75 -8.27 13.05
C ASN A 102 4.94 -6.97 13.18
N TYR A 103 3.81 -6.89 12.47
CA TYR A 103 2.97 -5.69 12.33
C TYR A 103 3.69 -4.50 11.71
N ARG A 104 4.71 -4.76 10.88
CA ARG A 104 5.35 -3.72 10.06
C ARG A 104 5.10 -3.98 8.58
N SER A 105 4.98 -2.89 7.83
CA SER A 105 5.05 -2.88 6.37
C SER A 105 6.29 -2.15 5.88
N GLY A 106 6.84 -2.60 4.77
CA GLY A 106 7.78 -1.81 3.99
C GLY A 106 7.07 -0.68 3.22
N LEU A 107 7.52 0.56 3.41
CA LEU A 107 7.07 1.74 2.67
C LEU A 107 8.25 2.34 1.90
N GLY A 108 8.09 2.54 0.59
CA GLY A 108 9.11 3.14 -0.27
C GLY A 108 8.75 4.58 -0.64
N PHE A 109 9.69 5.49 -0.53
CA PHE A 109 9.47 6.94 -0.66
C PHE A 109 10.04 7.52 -1.95
N ALA A 110 9.59 8.72 -2.31
CA ALA A 110 9.89 9.32 -3.60
C ALA A 110 11.36 9.72 -3.79
N ASP A 111 12.12 9.97 -2.72
CA ASP A 111 13.58 10.18 -2.78
C ASP A 111 14.39 8.86 -2.90
N GLY A 112 13.72 7.70 -2.87
CA GLY A 112 14.32 6.39 -3.06
C GLY A 112 14.66 5.62 -1.77
N HIS A 113 14.42 6.19 -0.57
CA HIS A 113 14.60 5.43 0.67
C HIS A 113 13.39 4.51 0.96
N MET A 114 13.59 3.61 1.92
CA MET A 114 12.56 2.72 2.45
C MET A 114 12.51 2.82 3.98
N GLU A 115 11.32 2.71 4.54
CA GLU A 115 11.08 2.56 5.97
C GLU A 115 10.31 1.27 6.26
N LEU A 116 10.58 0.67 7.43
CA LEU A 116 9.70 -0.34 8.03
C LEU A 116 8.81 0.34 9.07
N HIS A 117 7.56 0.59 8.71
CA HIS A 117 6.62 1.29 9.57
C HIS A 117 5.86 0.32 10.46
N LEU A 118 5.86 0.55 11.79
CA LEU A 118 5.12 -0.26 12.77
C LEU A 118 3.70 0.26 12.95
N TRP A 119 2.72 -0.60 12.68
CA TRP A 119 1.32 -0.32 12.94
C TRP A 119 1.00 -0.50 14.42
N VAL A 120 0.48 0.55 15.05
CA VAL A 120 0.24 0.60 16.49
C VAL A 120 -1.23 0.75 16.84
N ASP A 121 -2.06 1.17 15.90
CA ASP A 121 -3.49 1.28 16.14
C ASP A 121 -4.11 -0.12 16.30
N PRO A 122 -4.88 -0.38 17.38
CA PRO A 122 -5.53 -1.66 17.58
C PRO A 122 -6.42 -2.10 16.41
N GLN A 123 -7.07 -1.15 15.72
CA GLN A 123 -7.91 -1.45 14.57
C GLN A 123 -7.09 -1.90 13.37
N THR A 124 -5.94 -1.26 13.13
CA THR A 124 -4.98 -1.70 12.10
C THR A 124 -4.46 -3.09 12.41
N ARG A 125 -4.11 -3.39 13.66
CA ARG A 125 -3.61 -4.72 14.04
C ARG A 125 -4.68 -5.80 13.89
N ALA A 126 -5.92 -5.51 14.29
CA ALA A 126 -7.03 -6.43 14.10
C ALA A 126 -7.28 -6.74 12.60
N MET A 127 -7.11 -5.75 11.72
CA MET A 127 -7.15 -5.97 10.28
C MET A 127 -6.01 -6.89 9.82
N LEU A 128 -4.78 -6.66 10.31
CA LEU A 128 -3.60 -7.46 9.95
C LEU A 128 -3.68 -8.92 10.44
N ASP A 129 -4.33 -9.17 11.58
CA ASP A 129 -4.45 -10.51 12.18
C ASP A 129 -5.46 -11.43 11.49
N GLY A 130 -6.22 -10.93 10.50
CA GLY A 130 -7.19 -11.73 9.76
C GLY A 130 -8.58 -11.09 9.64
N GLY A 131 -8.74 -9.85 10.10
CA GLY A 131 -9.92 -9.06 9.78
C GLY A 131 -9.91 -8.64 8.32
N TRP A 132 -10.73 -9.28 7.47
CA TRP A 132 -11.15 -8.66 6.22
C TRP A 132 -11.79 -7.32 6.55
N TRP A 133 -11.19 -6.23 6.02
CA TRP A 133 -11.78 -4.91 5.88
C TRP A 133 -12.77 -4.51 6.99
N SER A 134 -12.27 -3.89 8.06
CA SER A 134 -13.14 -3.02 8.84
C SER A 134 -13.04 -1.63 8.20
N GLY A 135 -14.16 -1.06 7.75
CA GLY A 135 -14.23 0.32 7.25
C GLY A 135 -14.00 1.36 8.35
N SER A 136 -12.98 1.14 9.17
CA SER A 136 -12.54 2.02 10.25
C SER A 136 -11.98 3.31 9.66
N SER A 137 -12.27 4.40 10.35
CA SER A 137 -11.83 5.74 10.03
C SER A 137 -11.11 6.36 11.22
N GLY A 138 -10.10 7.17 10.94
CA GLY A 138 -9.25 7.79 11.96
C GLY A 138 -8.22 6.84 12.56
N GLY A 139 -7.63 7.24 13.68
CA GLY A 139 -6.53 6.51 14.30
C GLY A 139 -5.16 7.01 13.85
N VAL A 140 -4.13 6.66 14.63
CA VAL A 140 -2.77 7.19 14.44
C VAL A 140 -2.13 6.67 13.16
N ASP A 141 -2.41 5.41 12.81
CA ASP A 141 -1.87 4.76 11.61
C ASP A 141 -2.45 5.35 10.32
N LEU A 142 -3.77 5.60 10.28
CA LEU A 142 -4.43 6.24 9.14
C LEU A 142 -4.05 7.73 9.02
N ALA A 143 -3.85 8.43 10.14
CA ALA A 143 -3.35 9.81 10.13
C ALA A 143 -1.92 9.88 9.57
N TYR A 144 -1.05 8.96 9.97
CA TYR A 144 0.29 8.82 9.41
C TYR A 144 0.24 8.53 7.90
N LEU A 145 -0.54 7.53 7.50
CA LEU A 145 -0.68 7.14 6.10
C LEU A 145 -1.20 8.27 5.22
N ALA A 146 -2.21 9.01 5.69
CA ALA A 146 -2.73 10.17 4.96
C ALA A 146 -1.64 11.22 4.69
N GLY A 147 -0.75 11.45 5.67
CA GLY A 147 0.36 12.40 5.56
C GLY A 147 1.43 11.99 4.54
N VAL A 148 1.67 10.69 4.36
CA VAL A 148 2.65 10.19 3.37
C VAL A 148 2.01 9.89 2.00
N TYR A 149 0.69 9.73 1.93
CA TYR A 149 -0.05 9.36 0.71
C TYR A 149 -0.33 10.55 -0.23
N LEU A 150 -0.57 11.75 0.31
CA LEU A 150 -0.92 12.94 -0.48
C LEU A 150 0.33 13.64 -1.04
N PRO A 151 0.71 13.46 -2.32
CA PRO A 151 2.03 13.88 -2.81
C PRO A 151 2.22 15.40 -2.87
N LYS A 152 1.14 16.18 -3.04
CA LYS A 152 1.17 17.64 -3.24
C LYS A 152 1.01 18.46 -1.95
N GLN A 153 0.98 17.81 -0.78
CA GLN A 153 0.78 18.46 0.52
C GLN A 153 2.06 18.50 1.36
#